data_AF-A0A816HRK1-F1
#
_entry.id   AF-A0A816HRK1-F1
#
_cell.length_a   1.000
_cell.length_b   1.000
_cell.length_c   1.000
_cell.angle_alpha   90.00
_cell.angle_beta   90.00
_cell.angle_gamma   90.00
#
_symmetry.space_group_name_H-M   'P 1'
#
loop_
_entity.id
_entity.type
_entity.pdbx_description
1 polymer ?
#
loop_
_entity_poly.entity_id
_entity_poly.type
_entity_poly.pdbx_seq_one_letter_code
_entity_poly.pdbx_strand_id
1 'polypeptide(L)'
;MSRNDRIKSILTLILRIIGLLALLYLFVCSLDLMSSAFRLIGGKITGKVFAEGAILSNPIAGLMIGLLATVLVQSSSTSTSIVVSMVSSSILPVKQAIPIIMGANIGTSVTNTLVALTQSGKREEFSLAFAGATVHDMFNWLSVLVLLPIEIASNMLYHLTRLITKSINLKRNPNSNPEFLTVITKPLTERIVLLDKKAIESIALGNASANISLLKRYCSYKNESDNGTFNKVPDQYCPFLFAKVNWADWLIGLVLLIISLVCLCLCLFLLVKILQSLLKGTVKNIIFKIVNTDFPGIFKHLTPYLAILVGCILTILVQSSSIFTSTLTPLVGLGIITIERVYPFTLGSNIGTTITGIMAALTATSEKDL
;
A
#
# COMPACT_ATOMS: atom_id res chain seq x y z
N MET A 1 -15.25 -38.46 6.21
CA MET A 1 -14.11 -37.62 6.63
C MET A 1 -13.82 -37.94 8.09
N SER A 2 -12.65 -38.52 8.39
CA SER A 2 -12.35 -39.01 9.75
C SER A 2 -12.13 -37.83 10.73
N ARG A 3 -12.25 -38.07 12.04
CA ARG A 3 -12.03 -37.04 13.08
C ARG A 3 -10.64 -36.40 12.97
N ASN A 4 -9.62 -37.20 12.61
CA ASN A 4 -8.27 -36.71 12.39
C ASN A 4 -8.14 -35.82 11.14
N ASP A 5 -8.91 -36.08 10.08
CA ASP A 5 -8.87 -35.28 8.86
C ASP A 5 -9.51 -33.90 9.07
N ARG A 6 -10.55 -33.83 9.92
CA ARG A 6 -11.17 -32.55 10.33
C ARG A 6 -10.21 -31.72 11.18
N ILE A 7 -9.51 -32.35 12.13
CA ILE A 7 -8.53 -31.65 12.99
C ILE A 7 -7.36 -31.13 12.15
N LYS A 8 -6.77 -31.95 11.26
CA LYS A 8 -5.71 -31.50 10.34
C LYS A 8 -6.15 -30.34 9.45
N SER A 9 -7.39 -30.38 8.95
CA SER A 9 -7.95 -29.31 8.12
C SER A 9 -8.11 -27.99 8.89
N ILE A 10 -8.63 -28.05 10.12
CA ILE A 10 -8.81 -26.88 10.99
C ILE A 10 -7.44 -26.30 11.40
N LEU A 11 -6.49 -27.14 11.78
CA LEU A 11 -5.14 -26.70 12.14
C LEU A 11 -4.43 -26.02 10.95
N THR A 12 -4.56 -26.60 9.76
CA THR A 12 -4.00 -26.02 8.52
C THR A 12 -4.64 -24.67 8.21
N LEU A 13 -5.95 -24.51 8.44
CA LEU A 13 -6.66 -23.24 8.28
C LEU A 13 -6.15 -22.18 9.27
N ILE A 14 -6.05 -22.53 10.57
CA ILE A 14 -5.54 -21.64 11.62
C ILE A 14 -4.11 -21.19 11.29
N LEU A 15 -3.24 -22.13 10.92
CA LEU A 15 -1.85 -21.83 10.55
C LEU A 15 -1.76 -20.86 9.36
N ARG A 16 -2.64 -21.02 8.36
CA ARG A 16 -2.72 -20.10 7.21
C ARG A 16 -3.21 -18.71 7.60
N ILE A 17 -4.19 -18.61 8.51
CA ILE A 17 -4.67 -17.32 9.03
C ILE A 17 -3.57 -16.61 9.82
N ILE A 18 -2.86 -17.33 10.69
CA ILE A 18 -1.72 -16.78 11.44
C ILE A 18 -0.61 -16.34 10.46
N GLY A 19 -0.30 -17.17 9.46
CA GLY A 19 0.67 -16.82 8.42
C GLY A 19 0.27 -15.58 7.63
N LEU A 20 -1.03 -15.42 7.31
CA LEU A 20 -1.56 -14.22 6.65
C LEU A 20 -1.41 -12.98 7.52
N LEU A 21 -1.75 -13.05 8.82
CA LEU A 21 -1.56 -11.93 9.75
C LEU A 21 -0.07 -11.57 9.94
N ALA A 22 0.81 -12.58 10.00
CA ALA A 22 2.26 -12.36 10.10
C ALA A 22 2.84 -11.71 8.83
N LEU A 23 2.40 -12.14 7.65
CA LEU A 23 2.78 -11.49 6.39
C LEU A 23 2.20 -10.08 6.27
N LEU A 24 0.96 -9.85 6.74
CA LEU A 24 0.39 -8.50 6.80
C LEU A 24 1.22 -7.58 7.70
N TYR A 25 1.67 -8.07 8.85
CA TYR A 25 2.58 -7.33 9.72
C TYR A 25 3.91 -7.00 9.02
N LEU A 26 4.53 -8.00 8.38
CA LEU A 26 5.79 -7.81 7.64
C LEU A 26 5.63 -6.83 6.47
N PHE A 27 4.50 -6.88 5.76
CA PHE A 27 4.15 -5.93 4.71
C PHE A 27 4.11 -4.50 5.26
N VAL A 28 3.41 -4.29 6.37
CA VAL A 28 3.32 -2.98 7.03
C VAL A 28 4.70 -2.47 7.46
N CYS A 29 5.56 -3.33 8.01
CA CYS A 29 6.94 -2.96 8.34
C CYS A 29 7.77 -2.58 7.10
N SER A 30 7.60 -3.28 5.97
CA SER A 30 8.27 -2.94 4.72
C SER A 30 7.87 -1.56 4.19
N LEU A 31 6.62 -1.12 4.38
CA LEU A 31 6.18 0.23 4.02
C LEU A 31 6.89 1.33 4.81
N ASP A 32 7.12 1.10 6.11
CA ASP A 32 7.83 2.02 7.00
C ASP A 32 9.33 2.11 6.66
N LEU A 33 9.95 0.96 6.37
CA LEU A 33 11.33 0.90 5.85
C LEU A 33 11.48 1.63 4.52
N MET A 34 10.52 1.45 3.61
CA MET A 34 10.52 2.11 2.31
C MET A 34 10.31 3.62 2.44
N SER A 35 9.43 4.08 3.34
CA SER A 35 9.30 5.51 3.65
C SER A 35 10.62 6.09 4.18
N SER A 36 11.29 5.37 5.08
CA SER A 36 12.60 5.78 5.60
C SER A 36 13.68 5.82 4.50
N ALA A 37 13.66 4.86 3.57
CA ALA A 37 14.57 4.81 2.43
C ALA A 37 14.35 6.01 1.49
N PHE A 38 13.09 6.32 1.20
CA PHE A 38 12.72 7.48 0.42
C PHE A 38 13.19 8.77 1.10
N ARG A 39 13.02 8.93 2.41
CA ARG A 39 13.55 10.10 3.14
C ARG A 39 15.06 10.25 3.02
N LEU A 40 15.81 9.15 3.09
CA LEU A 40 17.27 9.18 2.96
C LEU A 40 17.74 9.57 1.56
N ILE A 41 17.05 9.11 0.52
CA ILE A 41 17.32 9.46 -0.88
C ILE A 41 16.87 10.90 -1.14
N GLY A 42 15.66 11.23 -0.70
CA GLY A 42 14.95 12.48 -0.94
C GLY A 42 15.55 13.66 -0.18
N GLY A 43 15.97 13.49 1.08
CA GLY A 43 16.36 14.58 1.97
C GLY A 43 17.63 15.36 1.59
N LYS A 44 18.42 14.88 0.62
CA LYS A 44 19.53 15.68 0.02
C LYS A 44 19.27 16.09 -1.42
N ILE A 45 18.30 15.47 -2.08
CA ILE A 45 17.93 15.69 -3.49
C ILE A 45 16.68 16.59 -3.60
N THR A 46 16.05 16.94 -2.46
CA THR A 46 14.81 17.73 -2.39
C THR A 46 15.07 19.14 -2.89
N GLY A 47 14.59 19.41 -4.09
CA GLY A 47 14.53 20.77 -4.64
C GLY A 47 14.53 20.79 -6.16
N LYS A 48 15.45 20.08 -6.82
CA LYS A 48 15.70 20.31 -8.26
C LYS A 48 15.12 19.22 -9.17
N VAL A 49 15.35 17.94 -8.88
CA VAL A 49 14.99 16.87 -9.84
C VAL A 49 13.48 16.58 -9.92
N PHE A 50 12.75 16.66 -8.80
CA PHE A 50 11.29 16.39 -8.78
C PHE A 50 10.42 17.65 -8.98
N ALA A 51 10.94 18.84 -8.68
CA ALA A 51 10.21 20.09 -8.90
C ALA A 51 10.32 20.60 -10.35
N GLU A 52 11.44 20.35 -11.03
CA GLU A 52 11.69 20.81 -12.41
C GLU A 52 11.33 19.75 -13.47
N GLY A 53 10.96 18.54 -13.05
CA GLY A 53 10.56 17.46 -13.96
C GLY A 53 9.24 17.77 -14.65
N ALA A 54 9.28 18.39 -15.84
CA ALA A 54 8.12 18.67 -16.69
C ALA A 54 7.21 17.44 -16.90
N ILE A 55 7.78 16.23 -16.81
CA ILE A 55 7.07 14.95 -16.91
C ILE A 55 6.10 14.74 -15.73
N LEU A 56 6.44 15.13 -14.50
CA LEU A 56 5.57 14.97 -13.33
C LEU A 56 4.48 16.06 -13.24
N SER A 57 4.66 17.18 -13.94
CA SER A 57 3.65 18.23 -14.04
C SER A 57 2.47 17.84 -14.94
N ASN A 58 2.67 16.88 -15.86
CA ASN A 58 1.63 16.42 -16.76
C ASN A 58 0.77 15.33 -16.08
N PRO A 59 -0.53 15.55 -15.86
CA PRO A 59 -1.40 14.59 -15.19
C PRO A 59 -1.56 13.27 -15.96
N ILE A 60 -1.47 13.28 -17.29
CA ILE A 60 -1.52 12.06 -18.11
C ILE A 60 -0.24 11.24 -17.94
N ALA A 61 0.92 11.91 -17.83
CA ALA A 61 2.17 11.23 -17.54
C ALA A 61 2.15 10.61 -16.13
N GLY A 62 1.61 11.33 -15.14
CA GLY A 62 1.35 10.79 -13.81
C GLY A 62 0.46 9.53 -13.86
N LEU A 63 -0.65 9.59 -14.60
CA LEU A 63 -1.52 8.44 -14.83
C LEU A 63 -0.76 7.23 -15.41
N MET A 64 0.06 7.45 -16.44
CA MET A 64 0.84 6.38 -17.07
C MET A 64 1.92 5.82 -16.16
N ILE A 65 2.59 6.66 -15.36
CA ILE A 65 3.54 6.20 -14.34
C ILE A 65 2.85 5.25 -13.35
N GLY A 66 1.67 5.62 -12.86
CA GLY A 66 0.89 4.79 -11.95
C GLY A 66 0.47 3.46 -12.58
N LEU A 67 -0.03 3.51 -13.82
CA LEU A 67 -0.43 2.32 -14.57
C LEU A 67 0.75 1.38 -14.76
N LEU A 68 1.88 1.88 -15.26
CA LEU A 68 3.08 1.08 -15.50
C LEU A 68 3.66 0.53 -14.20
N ALA A 69 3.70 1.33 -13.14
CA ALA A 69 4.12 0.88 -11.82
C ALA A 69 3.27 -0.30 -11.35
N THR A 70 1.94 -0.22 -11.46
CA THR A 70 1.06 -1.33 -11.11
C THR A 70 1.25 -2.53 -12.04
N VAL A 71 1.43 -2.35 -13.35
CA VAL A 71 1.67 -3.47 -14.27
C VAL A 71 2.97 -4.21 -13.94
N LEU A 72 4.02 -3.48 -13.58
CA LEU A 72 5.31 -4.07 -13.21
C LEU A 72 5.25 -4.77 -11.84
N VAL A 73 4.64 -4.10 -10.85
CA VAL A 73 4.52 -4.62 -9.49
C VAL A 73 3.39 -5.64 -9.34
N GLN A 74 2.46 -5.70 -10.28
CA GLN A 74 1.23 -6.52 -10.29
C GLN A 74 0.28 -6.28 -9.11
N SER A 75 0.46 -5.19 -8.36
CA SER A 75 -0.36 -4.81 -7.22
C SER A 75 -0.55 -3.29 -7.16
N SER A 76 -1.80 -2.86 -7.35
CA SER A 76 -2.20 -1.46 -7.26
C SER A 76 -2.16 -0.94 -5.83
N SER A 77 -2.48 -1.77 -4.83
CA SER A 77 -2.32 -1.44 -3.41
C SER A 77 -0.86 -1.15 -3.06
N THR A 78 0.06 -1.98 -3.58
CA THR A 78 1.50 -1.76 -3.39
C THR A 78 1.94 -0.47 -4.05
N SER A 79 1.57 -0.27 -5.32
CA SER A 79 1.95 0.92 -6.09
C SER A 79 1.40 2.19 -5.44
N THR A 80 0.16 2.15 -4.95
CA THR A 80 -0.45 3.24 -4.17
C THR A 80 0.29 3.47 -2.86
N SER A 81 0.68 2.42 -2.14
CA SER A 81 1.44 2.55 -0.89
C SER A 81 2.82 3.17 -1.10
N ILE A 82 3.51 2.81 -2.19
CA ILE A 82 4.77 3.45 -2.61
C ILE A 82 4.56 4.96 -2.80
N VAL A 83 3.52 5.35 -3.54
CA VAL A 83 3.19 6.75 -3.80
C VAL A 83 2.84 7.49 -2.50
N VAL A 84 2.04 6.88 -1.62
CA VAL A 84 1.71 7.44 -0.30
C VAL A 84 2.97 7.62 0.56
N SER A 85 3.89 6.66 0.55
CA SER A 85 5.19 6.78 1.25
C SER A 85 6.08 7.88 0.67
N MET A 86 6.02 8.14 -0.65
CA MET A 86 6.73 9.26 -1.27
C MET A 86 6.12 10.61 -0.88
N VAL A 87 4.79 10.68 -0.78
CA VAL A 87 4.07 11.88 -0.31
C VAL A 87 4.37 12.17 1.15
N SER A 88 4.35 11.15 2.01
CA SER A 88 4.67 11.29 3.45
C SER A 88 6.14 11.64 3.73
N SER A 89 7.00 11.41 2.75
CA SER A 89 8.43 11.74 2.80
C SER A 89 8.73 13.09 2.16
N SER A 90 7.71 13.87 1.79
CA SER A 90 7.81 15.19 1.13
C SER A 90 8.55 15.17 -0.22
N ILE A 91 8.66 14.01 -0.87
CA ILE A 91 9.33 13.86 -2.17
C ILE A 91 8.35 14.16 -3.31
N LEU A 92 7.09 13.79 -3.12
CA LEU A 92 6.04 13.92 -4.12
C LEU A 92 4.88 14.74 -3.54
N PRO A 93 4.50 15.87 -4.14
CA PRO A 93 3.36 16.64 -3.65
C PRO A 93 2.04 15.89 -3.92
N VAL A 94 1.07 16.05 -3.02
CA VAL A 94 -0.26 15.40 -3.11
C VAL A 94 -0.91 15.61 -4.47
N LYS A 95 -0.80 16.81 -5.04
CA LYS A 95 -1.37 17.13 -6.36
C LYS A 95 -0.83 16.25 -7.49
N GLN A 96 0.46 15.90 -7.45
CA GLN A 96 1.07 15.01 -8.45
C GLN A 96 0.77 13.53 -8.15
N ALA A 97 0.53 13.18 -6.89
CA ALA A 97 0.18 11.82 -6.48
C ALA A 97 -1.22 11.38 -6.97
N ILE A 98 -2.19 12.30 -7.06
CA ILE A 98 -3.58 12.00 -7.47
C ILE A 98 -3.65 11.25 -8.82
N PRO A 99 -3.12 11.79 -9.94
CA PRO A 99 -3.15 11.08 -11.21
C PRO A 99 -2.35 9.76 -11.18
N ILE A 100 -1.27 9.67 -10.41
CA ILE A 100 -0.51 8.43 -10.25
C ILE A 100 -1.35 7.35 -9.56
N ILE A 101 -2.11 7.69 -8.52
CA ILE A 101 -3.02 6.75 -7.84
C ILE A 101 -4.16 6.32 -8.78
N MET A 102 -4.73 7.24 -9.57
CA MET A 102 -5.71 6.89 -10.61
C MET A 102 -5.13 5.88 -11.62
N GLY A 103 -3.88 6.09 -12.03
CA GLY A 103 -3.16 5.19 -12.93
C GLY A 103 -2.95 3.82 -12.30
N ALA A 104 -2.56 3.81 -11.03
CA ALA A 104 -2.37 2.57 -10.28
C ALA A 104 -3.64 1.73 -10.24
N ASN A 105 -4.82 2.36 -10.10
CA ASN A 105 -6.11 1.69 -10.13
C ASN A 105 -6.41 1.07 -11.51
N ILE A 106 -6.15 1.79 -12.61
CA ILE A 106 -6.28 1.23 -13.98
C ILE A 106 -5.35 0.03 -14.16
N GLY A 107 -4.11 0.09 -13.67
CA GLY A 107 -3.15 -1.01 -13.84
C GLY A 107 -3.67 -2.37 -13.31
N THR A 108 -4.52 -2.36 -12.28
CA THR A 108 -5.16 -3.57 -11.72
C THR A 108 -5.93 -4.37 -12.79
N SER A 109 -6.50 -3.67 -13.77
CA SER A 109 -7.29 -4.25 -14.85
C SER A 109 -6.49 -5.14 -15.79
N VAL A 110 -5.21 -4.80 -16.00
CA VAL A 110 -4.32 -5.60 -16.85
C VAL A 110 -4.17 -7.02 -16.28
N THR A 111 -4.07 -7.16 -14.96
CA THR A 111 -3.96 -8.46 -14.30
C THR A 111 -5.21 -9.33 -14.53
N ASN A 112 -6.41 -8.76 -14.40
CA ASN A 112 -7.66 -9.51 -14.59
C ASN A 112 -7.85 -9.94 -16.04
N THR A 113 -7.59 -9.04 -16.99
CA THR A 113 -7.62 -9.37 -18.41
C THR A 113 -6.61 -10.46 -18.76
N LEU A 114 -5.37 -10.40 -18.23
CA LEU A 114 -4.38 -11.47 -18.43
C LEU A 114 -4.87 -12.82 -17.90
N VAL A 115 -5.50 -12.85 -16.72
CA VAL A 115 -6.06 -14.08 -16.14
C VAL A 115 -7.22 -14.62 -16.96
N ALA A 116 -8.10 -13.76 -17.50
CA ALA A 116 -9.13 -14.20 -18.42
C ALA A 116 -8.55 -14.85 -19.69
N LEU A 117 -7.48 -14.28 -20.26
CA LEU A 117 -6.79 -14.82 -21.43
C LEU A 117 -6.19 -16.23 -21.18
N THR A 118 -5.85 -16.58 -19.93
CA THR A 118 -5.38 -17.94 -19.59
C THR A 118 -6.44 -19.02 -19.79
N GLN A 119 -7.73 -18.65 -19.91
CA GLN A 119 -8.84 -19.58 -20.16
C GLN A 119 -9.23 -19.68 -21.64
N SER A 120 -8.43 -19.09 -22.55
CA SER A 120 -8.68 -19.07 -23.99
C SER A 120 -8.80 -20.45 -24.66
N GLY A 121 -8.36 -21.53 -24.00
CA GLY A 121 -8.46 -22.90 -24.52
C GLY A 121 -9.89 -23.41 -24.71
N LYS A 122 -10.89 -22.84 -24.03
CA LYS A 122 -12.31 -23.17 -24.22
C LYS A 122 -13.12 -21.90 -24.42
N ARG A 123 -13.81 -21.81 -25.55
CA ARG A 123 -14.48 -20.57 -26.00
C ARG A 123 -15.55 -20.06 -25.04
N GLU A 124 -16.34 -20.97 -24.46
CA GLU A 124 -17.38 -20.63 -23.49
C GLU A 124 -16.77 -20.11 -22.19
N GLU A 125 -15.82 -20.84 -21.62
CA GLU A 125 -15.12 -20.43 -20.38
C GLU A 125 -14.38 -19.09 -20.56
N PHE A 126 -13.72 -18.91 -21.70
CA PHE A 126 -13.07 -17.66 -22.06
C PHE A 126 -14.06 -16.49 -22.13
N SER A 127 -15.20 -16.66 -22.80
CA SER A 127 -16.19 -15.58 -22.98
C SER A 127 -16.74 -15.07 -21.64
N LEU A 128 -17.03 -15.99 -20.72
CA LEU A 128 -17.54 -15.68 -19.39
C LEU A 128 -16.45 -15.08 -18.50
N ALA A 129 -15.24 -15.65 -18.50
CA ALA A 129 -14.10 -15.10 -17.76
C ALA A 129 -13.75 -13.69 -18.23
N PHE A 130 -13.73 -13.47 -19.55
CA PHE A 130 -13.44 -12.17 -20.13
C PHE A 130 -14.52 -11.14 -19.78
N ALA A 131 -15.80 -11.53 -19.80
CA ALA A 131 -16.89 -10.66 -19.35
C ALA A 131 -16.75 -10.31 -17.86
N GLY A 132 -16.40 -11.28 -17.00
CA GLY A 132 -16.12 -11.04 -15.59
C GLY A 132 -14.96 -10.07 -15.35
N ALA A 133 -13.86 -10.20 -16.10
CA ALA A 133 -12.74 -9.27 -16.04
C ALA A 133 -13.12 -7.86 -16.52
N THR A 134 -13.86 -7.77 -17.63
CA THR A 134 -14.27 -6.49 -18.24
C THR A 134 -15.13 -5.66 -17.31
N VAL A 135 -15.96 -6.28 -16.47
CA VAL A 135 -16.79 -5.55 -15.49
C VAL A 135 -15.96 -4.74 -14.50
N HIS A 136 -14.89 -5.34 -13.96
CA HIS A 136 -13.92 -4.63 -13.12
C HIS A 136 -13.20 -3.52 -13.91
N ASP A 137 -12.85 -3.82 -15.15
CA ASP A 137 -12.03 -2.93 -15.97
C ASP A 137 -12.78 -1.69 -16.40
N MET A 138 -14.02 -1.86 -16.87
CA MET A 138 -14.88 -0.73 -17.23
C MET A 138 -15.16 0.18 -16.04
N PHE A 139 -15.32 -0.36 -14.82
CA PHE A 139 -15.48 0.47 -13.63
C PHE A 139 -14.25 1.38 -13.40
N ASN A 140 -13.04 0.84 -13.46
CA ASN A 140 -11.81 1.62 -13.24
C ASN A 140 -11.58 2.64 -14.36
N TRP A 141 -11.77 2.24 -15.61
CA TRP A 141 -11.65 3.12 -16.77
C TRP A 141 -12.65 4.28 -16.71
N LEU A 142 -13.94 3.99 -16.48
CA LEU A 142 -14.97 5.03 -16.37
C LEU A 142 -14.69 5.97 -15.20
N SER A 143 -14.22 5.45 -14.06
CA SER A 143 -13.86 6.27 -12.91
C SER A 143 -12.77 7.29 -13.27
N VAL A 144 -11.71 6.87 -13.97
CA VAL A 144 -10.65 7.80 -14.38
C VAL A 144 -11.11 8.73 -15.51
N LEU A 145 -11.85 8.23 -16.49
CA LEU A 145 -12.38 9.04 -17.59
C LEU A 145 -13.28 10.19 -17.08
N VAL A 146 -13.99 9.97 -15.98
CA VAL A 146 -14.81 11.00 -15.33
C VAL A 146 -13.98 11.85 -14.37
N LEU A 147 -13.24 11.24 -13.45
CA LEU A 147 -12.60 11.97 -12.36
C LEU A 147 -11.33 12.72 -12.78
N LEU A 148 -10.56 12.23 -13.76
CA LEU A 148 -9.32 12.87 -14.16
C LEU A 148 -9.57 14.24 -14.84
N PRO A 149 -10.49 14.40 -15.81
CA PRO A 149 -10.81 15.72 -16.36
C PRO A 149 -11.35 16.68 -15.30
N ILE A 150 -12.19 16.19 -14.38
CA ILE A 150 -12.72 17.00 -13.27
C ILE A 150 -11.58 17.46 -12.37
N GLU A 151 -10.62 16.58 -12.05
CA GLU A 151 -9.45 16.93 -11.24
C GLU A 151 -8.57 17.97 -11.94
N ILE A 152 -8.34 17.81 -13.24
CA ILE A 152 -7.55 18.78 -14.02
C ILE A 152 -8.25 20.15 -14.06
N ALA A 153 -9.57 20.18 -14.23
CA ALA A 153 -10.34 21.41 -14.33
C ALA A 153 -10.53 22.13 -12.99
N SER A 154 -10.77 21.37 -11.90
CA SER A 154 -11.23 21.94 -10.62
C SER A 154 -10.31 21.63 -9.43
N ASN A 155 -9.37 20.68 -9.57
CA ASN A 155 -8.59 20.12 -8.46
C ASN A 155 -9.50 19.64 -7.30
N MET A 156 -10.67 19.08 -7.62
CA MET A 156 -11.70 18.72 -6.65
C MET A 156 -11.18 17.76 -5.58
N LEU A 157 -10.48 16.69 -5.97
CA LEU A 157 -9.93 15.69 -5.07
C LEU A 157 -8.83 16.30 -4.20
N TYR A 158 -7.95 17.13 -4.77
CA TYR A 158 -6.94 17.85 -3.98
C TYR A 158 -7.57 18.73 -2.89
N HIS A 159 -8.59 19.53 -3.24
CA HIS A 159 -9.29 20.36 -2.26
C HIS A 159 -10.03 19.53 -1.22
N LEU A 160 -10.70 18.45 -1.63
CA LEU A 160 -11.39 17.55 -0.73
C LEU A 160 -10.41 16.90 0.28
N THR A 161 -9.28 16.38 -0.20
CA THR A 161 -8.23 15.83 0.67
C THR A 161 -7.72 16.89 1.64
N ARG A 162 -7.46 18.12 1.18
CA ARG A 162 -7.00 19.21 2.06
C ARG A 162 -8.02 19.56 3.15
N LEU A 163 -9.32 19.58 2.82
CA LEU A 163 -10.40 19.81 3.79
C LEU A 163 -10.49 18.68 4.82
N ILE A 164 -10.45 17.42 4.35
CA ILE A 164 -10.47 16.24 5.23
C ILE A 164 -9.29 16.27 6.19
N THR A 165 -8.07 16.45 5.69
CA THR A 165 -6.86 16.46 6.54
C THR A 165 -6.87 17.62 7.54
N LYS A 166 -7.30 18.82 7.11
CA LYS A 166 -7.44 19.98 8.02
C LYS A 166 -8.45 19.71 9.14
N SER A 167 -9.56 19.04 8.83
CA SER A 167 -10.58 18.68 9.83
C SER A 167 -10.08 17.63 10.85
N ILE A 168 -9.20 16.73 10.43
CA ILE A 168 -8.59 15.71 11.30
C ILE A 168 -7.51 16.33 12.20
N ASN A 169 -6.66 17.21 11.67
CA ASN A 169 -5.61 17.87 12.46
C ASN A 169 -6.16 18.89 13.48
N LEU A 170 -7.30 19.54 13.22
CA LEU A 170 -7.94 20.45 14.19
C LEU A 170 -8.41 19.78 15.48
N LYS A 171 -8.51 18.44 15.52
CA LYS A 171 -8.87 17.67 16.73
C LYS A 171 -7.66 17.11 17.48
N ARG A 172 -6.42 17.36 17.02
CA ARG A 172 -5.21 16.68 17.50
C ARG A 172 -4.40 17.60 18.42
N ASN A 173 -4.25 17.21 19.69
CA ASN A 173 -3.36 17.88 20.63
C ASN A 173 -1.89 17.72 20.15
N PRO A 174 -1.05 18.78 20.11
CA PRO A 174 0.32 18.73 19.55
C PRO A 174 1.26 17.69 20.18
N ASN A 175 0.87 17.11 21.33
CA ASN A 175 1.67 16.17 22.12
C ASN A 175 1.18 14.71 22.04
N SER A 176 0.13 14.40 21.28
CA SER A 176 -0.40 13.03 21.19
C SER A 176 -0.66 12.63 19.74
N ASN A 177 0.35 12.02 19.12
CA ASN A 177 0.16 11.31 17.87
C ASN A 177 -0.62 10.00 18.16
N PRO A 178 -1.73 9.67 17.47
CA PRO A 178 -2.22 8.31 17.34
C PRO A 178 -1.17 7.48 16.61
N GLU A 179 -0.19 7.01 17.38
CA GLU A 179 0.86 6.10 16.99
C GLU A 179 0.38 4.64 17.01
N PHE A 180 -0.90 4.37 16.70
CA PHE A 180 -1.47 3.03 16.88
C PHE A 180 -0.73 1.96 16.06
N LEU A 181 -0.28 2.30 14.85
CA LEU A 181 0.49 1.39 13.99
C LEU A 181 2.00 1.51 14.21
N THR A 182 2.51 2.71 14.51
CA THR A 182 3.94 2.89 14.77
C THR A 182 4.38 2.18 16.06
N VAL A 183 3.52 2.04 17.08
CA VAL A 183 3.84 1.24 18.27
C VAL A 183 4.11 -0.22 17.92
N ILE A 184 3.46 -0.73 16.87
CA ILE A 184 3.58 -2.13 16.42
C ILE A 184 4.77 -2.27 15.44
N THR A 185 5.06 -1.27 14.59
CA THR A 185 6.18 -1.34 13.62
C THR A 185 7.55 -0.96 14.21
N LYS A 186 7.60 0.00 15.15
CA LYS A 186 8.81 0.51 15.78
C LYS A 186 9.82 -0.54 16.25
N PRO A 187 9.43 -1.62 16.99
CA PRO A 187 10.41 -2.57 17.50
C PRO A 187 11.20 -3.29 16.39
N LEU A 188 10.65 -3.38 15.17
CA LEU A 188 11.32 -3.95 14.01
C LEU A 188 12.04 -2.88 13.20
N THR A 189 11.38 -1.76 12.88
CA THR A 189 11.97 -0.69 12.06
C THR A 189 13.18 -0.04 12.74
N GLU A 190 13.11 0.25 14.05
CA GLU A 190 14.20 0.92 14.80
C GLU A 190 15.46 0.03 14.93
N ARG A 191 15.32 -1.29 14.81
CA ARG A 191 16.46 -2.21 14.72
C ARG A 191 17.16 -2.17 13.37
N ILE A 192 16.48 -1.72 12.31
CA ILE A 192 17.01 -1.71 10.95
C ILE A 192 17.54 -0.31 10.61
N VAL A 193 16.74 0.76 10.79
CA VAL A 193 17.12 2.15 10.51
C VAL A 193 16.56 3.11 11.53
N LEU A 194 17.41 4.04 12.01
CA LEU A 194 17.03 5.13 12.89
C LEU A 194 17.34 6.48 12.21
N LEU A 195 16.29 7.21 11.82
CA LEU A 195 16.40 8.55 11.24
C LEU A 195 16.51 9.62 12.33
N ASP A 196 17.36 10.62 12.11
CA ASP A 196 17.43 11.79 13.00
C ASP A 196 16.34 12.80 12.64
N LYS A 197 15.29 12.82 13.46
CA LYS A 197 14.14 13.70 13.25
C LYS A 197 14.51 15.19 13.21
N LYS A 198 15.52 15.59 13.99
CA LYS A 198 15.95 16.99 14.06
C LYS A 198 16.76 17.40 12.83
N ALA A 199 17.52 16.47 12.26
CA ALA A 199 18.25 16.72 11.02
C ALA A 199 17.30 16.92 9.84
N ILE A 200 16.27 16.09 9.72
CA ILE A 200 15.24 16.22 8.65
C ILE A 200 14.50 17.56 8.78
N GLU A 201 14.07 17.93 9.99
CA GLU A 201 13.39 19.21 10.27
C GLU A 201 14.27 20.43 9.92
N SER A 202 15.57 20.38 10.23
CA SER A 202 16.51 21.47 9.91
C SER A 202 16.75 21.67 8.40
N ILE A 203 16.70 20.58 7.62
CA ILE A 203 16.84 20.62 6.16
C ILE A 203 15.53 21.09 5.52
N ALA A 204 14.40 20.64 6.04
CA ALA A 204 13.07 21.03 5.58
C ALA A 204 12.80 22.54 5.78
N LEU A 205 13.34 23.14 6.85
CA LEU A 205 13.26 24.58 7.12
C LEU A 205 14.32 25.42 6.37
N GLY A 206 15.15 24.80 5.52
CA GLY A 206 16.18 25.50 4.74
C GLY A 206 17.34 26.07 5.56
N ASN A 207 17.44 25.72 6.85
CA ASN A 207 18.37 26.31 7.80
C ASN A 207 19.65 25.47 8.01
N ALA A 208 19.80 24.38 7.26
CA ALA A 208 20.87 23.40 7.42
C ALA A 208 21.86 23.36 6.25
N SER A 209 23.14 23.31 6.62
CA SER A 209 24.28 22.98 5.74
C SER A 209 24.16 21.56 5.16
N ALA A 210 24.50 21.39 3.88
CA ALA A 210 24.39 20.14 3.10
C ALA A 210 25.13 18.90 3.64
N ASN A 211 25.88 19.02 4.74
CA ASN A 211 26.72 17.97 5.32
C ASN A 211 26.13 17.25 6.55
N ILE A 212 24.91 17.58 7.00
CA ILE A 212 24.28 16.88 8.13
C ILE A 212 23.83 15.49 7.69
N SER A 213 24.16 14.45 8.47
CA SER A 213 23.68 13.09 8.21
C SER A 213 22.23 12.94 8.66
N LEU A 214 21.39 12.40 7.80
CA LEU A 214 19.98 12.10 8.08
C LEU A 214 19.80 10.88 9.01
N LEU A 215 20.88 10.12 9.23
CA LEU A 215 20.91 8.96 10.11
C LEU A 215 21.37 9.37 11.50
N LYS A 216 20.62 8.97 12.53
CA LYS A 216 21.04 9.16 13.91
C LYS A 216 22.07 8.10 14.29
N ARG A 217 23.33 8.25 13.84
CA ARG A 217 24.39 7.24 14.05
C ARG A 217 24.73 7.01 15.55
N TYR A 218 24.54 8.03 16.39
CA TYR A 218 24.91 7.99 17.81
C TYR A 218 23.70 8.20 18.73
N CYS A 219 23.58 7.34 19.73
CA CYS A 219 22.48 7.34 20.71
C CYS A 219 22.87 8.00 22.04
N SER A 220 24.17 8.11 22.31
CA SER A 220 24.73 8.80 23.48
C SER A 220 25.81 9.79 23.02
N TYR A 221 25.82 10.97 23.64
CA TYR A 221 26.82 12.01 23.46
C TYR A 221 27.43 12.33 24.82
N LYS A 222 28.76 12.34 24.92
CA LYS A 222 29.47 12.83 26.10
C LYS A 222 29.75 14.31 25.92
N ASN A 223 29.66 15.07 27.02
CA ASN A 223 30.14 16.44 27.03
C ASN A 223 31.64 16.40 27.30
N GLU A 224 32.43 16.79 26.31
CA GLU A 224 33.87 16.95 26.44
C GLU A 224 34.16 18.46 26.52
N SER A 225 34.92 18.86 27.53
CA SER A 225 35.32 20.25 27.73
C SER A 225 36.65 20.49 27.03
N ASP A 226 36.64 21.32 25.99
CA ASP A 226 37.87 21.76 25.32
C ASP A 226 37.91 23.29 25.37
N ASN A 227 38.98 23.85 25.97
CA ASN A 227 39.19 25.29 26.18
C ASN A 227 37.96 26.09 26.69
N GLY A 228 37.22 25.54 27.66
CA GLY A 228 36.07 26.24 28.29
C GLY A 228 34.77 26.22 27.49
N THR A 229 34.76 25.57 26.31
CA THR A 229 33.55 25.27 25.54
C THR A 229 33.13 23.81 25.71
N PHE A 230 31.86 23.56 26.03
CA PHE A 230 31.30 22.21 26.13
C PHE A 230 30.93 21.71 24.73
N ASN A 231 31.73 20.80 24.18
CA ASN A 231 31.44 20.14 22.91
C ASN A 231 30.82 18.76 23.15
N LYS A 232 29.73 18.46 22.45
CA LYS A 232 29.11 17.13 22.51
C LYS A 232 29.85 16.19 21.56
N VAL A 233 30.60 15.25 22.12
CA VAL A 233 31.36 14.25 21.36
C VAL A 233 30.58 12.93 21.32
N PRO A 234 30.51 12.23 20.16
CA PRO A 234 29.70 11.02 20.04
C PRO A 234 30.31 9.86 20.83
N ASP A 235 29.51 9.19 21.68
CA ASP A 235 30.01 8.20 22.64
C ASP A 235 29.62 6.75 22.28
N GLN A 236 28.35 6.53 21.90
CA GLN A 236 27.85 5.18 21.63
C GLN A 236 27.00 5.12 20.35
N TYR A 237 27.36 4.20 19.45
CA TYR A 237 26.56 3.88 18.26
C TYR A 237 25.21 3.31 18.67
N CYS A 238 24.16 3.72 17.98
CA CYS A 238 22.84 3.12 18.17
C CYS A 238 22.82 1.64 17.70
N PRO A 239 22.00 0.77 18.30
CA PRO A 239 21.93 -0.65 17.96
C PRO A 239 21.09 -0.92 16.70
N PHE A 240 21.43 -0.30 15.56
CA PHE A 240 20.79 -0.58 14.26
C PHE A 240 21.80 -1.02 13.19
N LEU A 241 21.33 -1.79 12.20
CA LEU A 241 22.15 -2.54 11.24
C LEU A 241 23.20 -1.69 10.49
N PHE A 242 22.85 -0.44 10.17
CA PHE A 242 23.72 0.48 9.42
C PHE A 242 24.51 1.47 10.28
N ALA A 243 24.44 1.41 11.62
CA ALA A 243 25.06 2.41 12.49
C ALA A 243 26.59 2.46 12.38
N LYS A 244 27.22 1.33 12.02
CA LYS A 244 28.67 1.17 11.91
C LYS A 244 29.23 1.37 10.50
N VAL A 245 28.37 1.58 9.49
CA VAL A 245 28.80 1.65 8.09
C VAL A 245 28.98 3.12 7.68
N ASN A 246 30.19 3.49 7.24
CA ASN A 246 30.50 4.86 6.83
C ASN A 246 30.14 5.14 5.35
N TRP A 247 28.88 4.89 4.98
CA TRP A 247 28.37 5.18 3.63
C TRP A 247 27.67 6.53 3.57
N ALA A 248 27.55 7.08 2.36
CA ALA A 248 26.72 8.25 2.11
C ALA A 248 25.24 7.93 2.35
N ASP A 249 24.49 8.87 2.93
CA ASP A 249 23.09 8.64 3.32
C ASP A 249 22.20 8.23 2.14
N TRP A 250 22.44 8.77 0.94
CA TRP A 250 21.68 8.41 -0.27
C TRP A 250 21.94 6.96 -0.71
N LEU A 251 23.15 6.44 -0.50
CA LEU A 251 23.51 5.05 -0.83
C LEU A 251 22.87 4.08 0.15
N ILE A 252 22.85 4.42 1.45
CA ILE A 252 22.13 3.66 2.47
C ILE A 252 20.63 3.68 2.15
N GLY A 253 20.09 4.83 1.76
CA GLY A 253 18.72 4.96 1.28
C GLY A 253 18.43 4.07 0.08
N LEU A 254 19.30 4.04 -0.94
CA LEU A 254 19.13 3.18 -2.13
C LEU A 254 19.13 1.69 -1.78
N VAL A 255 20.10 1.25 -0.96
CA VAL A 255 20.18 -0.15 -0.52
C VAL A 255 18.95 -0.53 0.31
N LEU A 256 18.53 0.33 1.23
CA LEU A 256 17.32 0.14 2.02
C LEU A 256 16.07 0.09 1.14
N LEU A 257 16.00 0.93 0.09
CA LEU A 257 14.90 0.92 -0.87
C LEU A 257 14.82 -0.42 -1.59
N ILE A 258 15.94 -0.92 -2.11
CA ILE A 258 15.98 -2.23 -2.79
C ILE A 258 15.57 -3.36 -1.84
N ILE A 259 16.12 -3.38 -0.62
CA ILE A 259 15.77 -4.39 0.39
C ILE A 259 14.28 -4.34 0.72
N SER A 260 13.74 -3.14 0.97
CA SER A 260 12.32 -2.96 1.30
C SER A 260 11.41 -3.36 0.14
N LEU A 261 11.77 -3.05 -1.10
CA LEU A 261 11.01 -3.42 -2.30
C LEU A 261 11.03 -4.93 -2.54
N VAL A 262 12.18 -5.59 -2.41
CA VAL A 262 12.29 -7.05 -2.52
C VAL A 262 11.49 -7.73 -1.42
N CYS A 263 11.62 -7.27 -0.17
CA CYS A 263 10.87 -7.78 0.97
C CYS A 263 9.36 -7.63 0.75
N LEU A 264 8.92 -6.47 0.23
CA LEU A 264 7.54 -6.19 -0.11
C LEU A 264 7.04 -7.12 -1.23
N CYS A 265 7.77 -7.26 -2.33
CA CYS A 265 7.40 -8.14 -3.45
C CYS A 265 7.32 -9.61 -3.03
N LEU A 266 8.28 -10.09 -2.24
CA LEU A 266 8.28 -11.46 -1.70
C LEU A 266 7.09 -11.68 -0.75
N CYS A 267 6.84 -10.72 0.14
CA CYS A 267 5.70 -10.75 1.06
C CYS A 267 4.37 -10.84 0.30
N LEU A 268 4.20 -10.00 -0.71
CA LEU A 268 3.02 -10.00 -1.57
C LEU A 268 2.88 -11.35 -2.28
N PHE A 269 3.94 -11.89 -2.88
CA PHE A 269 3.91 -13.19 -3.54
C PHE A 269 3.48 -14.33 -2.59
N LEU A 270 4.00 -14.35 -1.36
CA LEU A 270 3.63 -15.34 -0.35
C LEU A 270 2.18 -15.15 0.12
N LEU A 271 1.72 -13.91 0.29
CA LEU A 271 0.32 -13.57 0.57
C LEU A 271 -0.59 -14.11 -0.53
N VAL A 272 -0.24 -13.90 -1.81
CA VAL A 272 -0.98 -14.42 -2.97
C VAL A 272 -1.09 -15.94 -2.88
N LYS A 273 0.03 -16.64 -2.64
CA LYS A 273 0.07 -18.10 -2.57
C LYS A 273 -0.78 -18.66 -1.43
N ILE A 274 -0.69 -18.09 -0.23
CA ILE A 274 -1.50 -18.53 0.92
C ILE A 274 -2.98 -18.29 0.63
N LEU A 275 -3.33 -17.13 0.08
CA LEU A 275 -4.71 -16.81 -0.21
C LEU A 275 -5.30 -17.67 -1.32
N GLN A 276 -4.58 -17.87 -2.43
CA GLN A 276 -5.04 -18.78 -3.49
C GLN A 276 -5.28 -20.19 -2.93
N SER A 277 -4.45 -20.64 -1.99
CA SER A 277 -4.63 -21.91 -1.29
C SER A 277 -5.86 -21.92 -0.36
N LEU A 278 -6.22 -20.79 0.24
CA LEU A 278 -7.45 -20.62 1.01
C LEU A 278 -8.70 -20.64 0.11
N LEU A 279 -8.67 -19.87 -0.98
CA LEU A 279 -9.77 -19.74 -1.94
C LEU A 279 -10.04 -21.04 -2.73
N LYS A 280 -9.03 -21.89 -2.94
CA LYS A 280 -9.19 -23.24 -3.52
C LYS A 280 -9.69 -24.30 -2.53
N GLY A 281 -9.74 -23.99 -1.23
CA GLY A 281 -10.07 -24.94 -0.15
C GLY A 281 -11.51 -24.81 0.39
N THR A 282 -11.71 -25.16 1.67
CA THR A 282 -13.01 -25.09 2.38
C THR A 282 -13.68 -23.73 2.31
N VAL A 283 -12.89 -22.66 2.18
CA VAL A 283 -13.37 -21.28 2.03
C VAL A 283 -14.12 -21.09 0.71
N LYS A 284 -13.79 -21.86 -0.35
CA LYS A 284 -14.59 -21.91 -1.59
C LYS A 284 -16.04 -22.19 -1.26
N ASN A 285 -16.35 -23.23 -0.48
CA ASN A 285 -17.74 -23.59 -0.17
C ASN A 285 -18.42 -22.57 0.74
N ILE A 286 -17.69 -21.91 1.63
CA ILE A 286 -18.23 -20.86 2.51
C ILE A 286 -18.52 -19.59 1.71
N ILE A 287 -17.55 -19.12 0.91
CA ILE A 287 -17.73 -18.01 -0.03
C ILE A 287 -18.86 -18.37 -0.99
N PHE A 288 -18.89 -19.57 -1.54
CA PHE A 288 -19.94 -20.01 -2.47
C PHE A 288 -21.32 -20.03 -1.82
N LYS A 289 -21.41 -20.46 -0.56
CA LYS A 289 -22.65 -20.40 0.21
C LYS A 289 -23.04 -18.95 0.48
N ILE A 290 -22.13 -18.07 0.87
CA ILE A 290 -22.41 -16.65 1.14
C ILE A 290 -22.76 -15.89 -0.16
N VAL A 291 -22.06 -16.17 -1.26
CA VAL A 291 -22.25 -15.57 -2.60
C VAL A 291 -23.61 -15.95 -3.18
N ASN A 292 -24.01 -17.22 -3.04
CA ASN A 292 -25.26 -17.76 -3.59
C ASN A 292 -26.42 -17.78 -2.58
N THR A 293 -26.22 -17.29 -1.35
CA THR A 293 -27.35 -17.10 -0.42
C THR A 293 -28.02 -15.78 -0.74
N ASP A 294 -29.23 -15.88 -1.30
CA ASP A 294 -30.15 -14.75 -1.32
C ASP A 294 -30.83 -14.63 0.03
N PHE A 295 -30.88 -13.41 0.57
CA PHE A 295 -31.76 -13.14 1.69
C PHE A 295 -33.21 -13.38 1.27
N PRO A 296 -33.96 -14.26 1.96
CA PRO A 296 -35.36 -14.48 1.64
C PRO A 296 -36.21 -13.27 2.05
N GLY A 297 -37.26 -12.97 1.27
CA GLY A 297 -38.28 -11.96 1.59
C GLY A 297 -37.94 -10.52 1.19
N ILE A 298 -38.43 -9.55 1.98
CA ILE A 298 -38.31 -8.08 1.74
C ILE A 298 -36.85 -7.60 1.69
N PHE A 299 -35.91 -8.37 2.29
CA PHE A 299 -34.49 -8.04 2.33
C PHE A 299 -33.70 -8.45 1.07
N LYS A 300 -34.35 -8.94 0.00
CA LYS A 300 -33.66 -9.30 -1.27
C LYS A 300 -32.83 -8.15 -1.85
N HIS A 301 -33.26 -6.91 -1.67
CA HIS A 301 -32.51 -5.71 -2.11
C HIS A 301 -31.22 -5.46 -1.32
N LEU A 302 -31.05 -6.08 -0.15
CA LEU A 302 -29.86 -5.92 0.69
C LEU A 302 -28.71 -6.85 0.27
N THR A 303 -29.00 -7.91 -0.49
CA THR A 303 -28.01 -8.92 -0.90
C THR A 303 -26.80 -8.33 -1.65
N PRO A 304 -26.95 -7.41 -2.62
CA PRO A 304 -25.81 -6.79 -3.28
C PRO A 304 -24.93 -5.97 -2.33
N TYR A 305 -25.51 -5.27 -1.36
CA TYR A 305 -24.77 -4.49 -0.37
C TYR A 305 -23.96 -5.37 0.58
N LEU A 306 -24.50 -6.53 0.98
CA LEU A 306 -23.72 -7.50 1.74
C LEU A 306 -22.53 -8.02 0.91
N ALA A 307 -22.72 -8.30 -0.37
CA ALA A 307 -21.65 -8.73 -1.26
C ALA A 307 -20.55 -7.65 -1.42
N ILE A 308 -20.91 -6.36 -1.48
CA ILE A 308 -19.96 -5.24 -1.42
C ILE A 308 -19.16 -5.28 -0.11
N LEU A 309 -19.84 -5.43 1.03
CA LEU A 309 -19.18 -5.48 2.33
C LEU A 309 -18.20 -6.67 2.43
N VAL A 310 -18.61 -7.85 1.96
CA VAL A 310 -17.76 -9.04 1.94
C VAL A 310 -16.57 -8.84 1.01
N GLY A 311 -16.77 -8.29 -0.20
CA GLY A 311 -15.67 -7.96 -1.12
C GLY A 311 -14.68 -6.96 -0.52
N CYS A 312 -15.18 -5.96 0.22
CA CYS A 312 -14.37 -4.99 0.96
C CYS A 312 -13.54 -5.67 2.05
N ILE A 313 -14.18 -6.44 2.94
CA ILE A 313 -13.49 -7.14 4.05
C ILE A 313 -12.44 -8.11 3.50
N LEU A 314 -12.80 -8.91 2.51
CA LEU A 314 -11.86 -9.84 1.89
C LEU A 314 -10.69 -9.08 1.26
N THR A 315 -10.92 -7.97 0.59
CA THR A 315 -9.83 -7.18 0.01
C THR A 315 -8.94 -6.54 1.07
N ILE A 316 -9.49 -6.09 2.20
CA ILE A 316 -8.69 -5.57 3.33
C ILE A 316 -7.81 -6.68 3.92
N LEU A 317 -8.36 -7.88 4.10
CA LEU A 317 -7.60 -9.02 4.60
C LEU A 317 -6.51 -9.45 3.61
N VAL A 318 -6.82 -9.40 2.32
CA VAL A 318 -5.95 -9.81 1.23
C VAL A 318 -4.91 -8.75 0.86
N GLN A 319 -5.19 -7.48 1.17
CA GLN A 319 -4.42 -6.30 0.78
C GLN A 319 -4.27 -6.11 -0.74
N SER A 320 -4.98 -6.88 -1.57
CA SER A 320 -4.83 -6.85 -3.02
C SER A 320 -6.16 -7.15 -3.70
N SER A 321 -6.69 -6.12 -4.37
CA SER A 321 -7.88 -6.25 -5.19
C SER A 321 -7.63 -7.07 -6.45
N SER A 322 -6.42 -7.01 -7.04
CA SER A 322 -6.07 -7.82 -8.22
C SER A 322 -6.11 -9.31 -7.93
N ILE A 323 -5.60 -9.78 -6.77
CA ILE A 323 -5.69 -11.21 -6.42
C ILE A 323 -7.14 -11.62 -6.20
N PHE A 324 -7.90 -10.81 -5.46
CA PHE A 324 -9.29 -11.13 -5.17
C PHE A 324 -10.12 -11.21 -6.46
N THR A 325 -10.09 -10.18 -7.29
CA THR A 325 -10.87 -10.12 -8.55
C THR A 325 -10.37 -11.13 -9.60
N SER A 326 -9.05 -11.35 -9.71
CA SER A 326 -8.52 -12.36 -10.63
C SER A 326 -8.85 -13.79 -10.19
N THR A 327 -9.05 -14.08 -8.91
CA THR A 327 -9.51 -15.40 -8.46
C THR A 327 -10.99 -15.65 -8.74
N LEU A 328 -11.81 -14.59 -8.79
CA LEU A 328 -13.21 -14.68 -9.19
C LEU A 328 -13.36 -14.89 -10.70
N THR A 329 -12.44 -14.34 -11.50
CA THR A 329 -12.48 -14.39 -12.97
C THR A 329 -12.59 -15.82 -13.53
N PRO A 330 -11.78 -16.82 -13.11
CA PRO A 330 -11.96 -18.22 -13.50
C PRO A 330 -13.25 -18.86 -12.99
N LEU A 331 -13.80 -18.42 -11.87
CA LEU A 331 -15.06 -18.96 -11.36
C LEU A 331 -16.25 -18.50 -12.22
N VAL A 332 -16.17 -17.30 -12.78
CA VAL A 332 -17.11 -16.82 -13.81
C VAL A 332 -16.93 -17.62 -15.08
N GLY A 333 -15.68 -17.83 -15.53
CA GLY A 333 -15.37 -18.65 -16.70
C GLY A 333 -15.95 -20.05 -16.61
N LEU A 334 -15.82 -20.70 -15.46
CA LEU A 334 -16.39 -22.02 -15.21
C LEU A 334 -17.92 -22.03 -15.00
N GLY A 335 -18.60 -20.89 -15.14
CA GLY A 335 -20.05 -20.76 -14.95
C GLY A 335 -20.52 -20.96 -13.50
N ILE A 336 -19.60 -20.99 -12.54
CA ILE A 336 -19.89 -21.27 -11.14
C ILE A 336 -20.51 -20.03 -10.46
N ILE A 337 -20.10 -18.84 -10.90
CA ILE A 337 -20.62 -17.55 -10.41
C ILE A 337 -21.06 -16.71 -11.61
N THR A 338 -22.25 -16.10 -11.53
CA THR A 338 -22.75 -15.22 -12.58
C THR A 338 -22.06 -13.84 -12.53
N ILE A 339 -21.98 -13.16 -13.67
CA ILE A 339 -21.37 -11.82 -13.79
C ILE A 339 -22.07 -10.81 -12.87
N GLU A 340 -23.40 -10.89 -12.77
CA GLU A 340 -24.25 -10.06 -11.89
C GLU A 340 -23.87 -10.18 -10.41
N ARG A 341 -23.43 -11.37 -9.98
CA ARG A 341 -22.98 -11.62 -8.61
C ARG A 341 -21.57 -11.11 -8.38
N VAL A 342 -20.68 -11.19 -9.38
CA VAL A 342 -19.30 -10.72 -9.26
C VAL A 342 -19.19 -9.20 -9.20
N TYR A 343 -20.10 -8.47 -9.83
CA TYR A 343 -20.06 -7.01 -9.85
C TYR A 343 -20.06 -6.36 -8.44
N PRO A 344 -21.00 -6.67 -7.53
CA PRO A 344 -20.96 -6.17 -6.16
C PRO A 344 -19.66 -6.49 -5.40
N PHE A 345 -19.09 -7.69 -5.57
CA PHE A 345 -17.81 -8.05 -4.94
C PHE A 345 -16.66 -7.19 -5.49
N THR A 346 -16.70 -6.89 -6.78
CA THR A 346 -15.71 -6.05 -7.46
C THR A 346 -15.75 -4.61 -6.94
N LEU A 347 -16.95 -4.04 -6.77
CA LEU A 347 -17.13 -2.74 -6.13
C LEU A 347 -16.61 -2.73 -4.69
N GLY A 348 -16.97 -3.75 -3.92
CA GLY A 348 -16.44 -3.96 -2.57
C GLY A 348 -14.92 -4.01 -2.54
N SER A 349 -14.32 -4.70 -3.51
CA SER A 349 -12.87 -4.81 -3.61
C SER A 349 -12.19 -3.46 -3.82
N ASN A 350 -12.70 -2.63 -4.73
CA ASN A 350 -12.17 -1.30 -4.95
C ASN A 350 -12.26 -0.42 -3.69
N ILE A 351 -13.36 -0.52 -2.92
CA ILE A 351 -13.48 0.14 -1.62
C ILE A 351 -12.42 -0.39 -0.64
N GLY A 352 -12.27 -1.70 -0.52
CA GLY A 352 -11.28 -2.31 0.38
C GLY A 352 -9.84 -1.87 0.09
N THR A 353 -9.50 -1.68 -1.18
CA THR A 353 -8.17 -1.20 -1.63
C THR A 353 -7.82 0.18 -1.04
N THR A 354 -8.81 1.03 -0.80
CA THR A 354 -8.59 2.37 -0.22
C THR A 354 -8.05 2.30 1.21
N ILE A 355 -8.38 1.25 1.97
CA ILE A 355 -7.88 1.05 3.33
C ILE A 355 -6.38 0.80 3.33
N THR A 356 -5.83 0.15 2.31
CA THR A 356 -4.37 -0.05 2.21
C THR A 356 -3.62 1.28 2.11
N GLY A 357 -4.14 2.23 1.32
CA GLY A 357 -3.57 3.58 1.25
C GLY A 357 -3.66 4.32 2.59
N ILE A 358 -4.76 4.16 3.32
CA ILE A 358 -4.92 4.71 4.67
C ILE A 358 -3.93 4.06 5.65
N MET A 359 -3.77 2.73 5.60
CA MET A 359 -2.78 2.02 6.43
C MET A 359 -1.36 2.51 6.14
N ALA A 360 -0.99 2.66 4.86
CA ALA A 360 0.30 3.20 4.46
C ALA A 360 0.52 4.63 5.02
N ALA A 361 -0.52 5.48 4.95
CA ALA A 361 -0.46 6.83 5.50
C ALA A 361 -0.35 6.85 7.04
N LEU A 362 -1.01 5.92 7.74
CA LEU A 362 -0.94 5.79 9.20
C LEU A 362 0.39 5.19 9.69
N THR A 363 1.04 4.38 8.86
CA THR A 363 2.34 3.77 9.17
C THR A 363 3.49 4.69 8.84
N ALA A 364 3.30 5.60 7.87
CA ALA A 364 4.28 6.62 7.56
C ALA A 364 4.50 7.53 8.78
N THR A 365 5.75 7.65 9.20
CA THR A 365 6.15 8.51 10.32
C THR A 365 5.89 9.97 9.96
N SER A 366 4.79 10.57 10.43
CA SER A 366 4.58 12.01 10.28
C SER A 366 5.65 12.77 11.05
N GLU A 367 6.51 13.47 10.33
CA GLU A 367 7.14 14.68 10.84
C GLU A 367 6.17 15.82 10.61
N LYS A 368 6.11 16.72 11.59
CA LYS A 368 5.12 17.79 11.69
C LYS A 368 5.01 18.55 10.36
N ASP A 369 3.76 18.85 10.05
CA ASP A 369 3.27 19.61 8.90
C ASP A 369 4.28 20.62 8.32
N LEU A 370 4.51 20.51 7.00
CA LEU A 370 4.95 21.61 6.14
C LEU A 370 3.74 22.08 5.31
#